data_AF-A0A2A4PDZ0-F1
#
_entry.id   AF-A0A2A4PDZ0-F1
#
_cell.length_a   1.000
_cell.length_b   1.000
_cell.length_c   1.000
_cell.angle_alpha   90.00
_cell.angle_beta   90.00
_cell.angle_gamma   90.00
#
_symmetry.space_group_name_H-M   'P 1'
#
loop_
_entity.id
_entity.type
_entity.pdbx_description
1 polymer ?
#
loop_
_entity_poly.entity_id
_entity_poly.type
_entity_poly.pdbx_seq_one_letter_code
_entity_poly.pdbx_strand_id
1 'polypeptide(L)'
;MIEENLLVEAFYADGEQPRLVPVNLRRDGDELVICDRSDNQILDKWPFGSLLIEEQSAGRLHIALRDLARTAYVEISNDKQVFAFKKLWTDLRTRRQENGVVRLFFWCSAAIVSVVAIFVWVLPNIAGIVVPLIPYHIEQRIGINVEKALFDWFDRADIEIRCSNIAGQSALNKLAGIMVPHANLLDLPAVTVFRAGPPNAFALPGGRVLVTASTLSTIEAPEALMGILAHEFGHIHNRDSMRHVVNVAGVGFVISFLIGDFSGVSLTGILGKEIVGRSYARNQEREADEYALNLLGNVQISPSGLAKYLDDVAANTGGGMFSSHPATAERVAFLQAASQKSTGNRKVLTDDEWQALKNICN
;
A
#
# COMPACT_ATOMS: atom_id res chain seq x y z
N MET A 1 -42.99 6.49 -44.39
CA MET A 1 -44.39 6.40 -43.91
C MET A 1 -44.63 7.63 -43.08
N ILE A 2 -45.70 8.34 -43.39
CA ILE A 2 -46.05 9.67 -42.88
C ILE A 2 -46.08 9.59 -41.34
N GLU A 3 -45.11 10.21 -40.66
CA GLU A 3 -45.25 10.53 -39.25
C GLU A 3 -46.41 11.51 -39.18
N GLU A 4 -47.58 11.03 -38.76
CA GLU A 4 -48.68 11.90 -38.35
C GLU A 4 -48.10 12.87 -37.33
N ASN A 5 -48.00 14.14 -37.71
CA ASN A 5 -47.74 15.26 -36.80
C ASN A 5 -48.79 15.18 -35.69
N LEU A 6 -48.45 14.51 -34.59
CA LEU A 6 -49.27 14.49 -33.38
C LEU A 6 -49.27 15.92 -32.84
N LEU A 7 -50.27 16.69 -33.26
CA LEU A 7 -50.53 18.03 -32.75
C LEU A 7 -51.04 17.86 -31.32
N VAL A 8 -50.18 18.20 -30.35
CA VAL A 8 -50.56 18.19 -28.94
C VAL A 8 -51.22 19.52 -28.64
N GLU A 9 -52.50 19.50 -28.31
CA GLU A 9 -53.22 20.71 -27.91
C GLU A 9 -52.85 21.11 -26.48
N ALA A 10 -52.48 22.37 -26.30
CA ALA A 10 -52.05 22.93 -25.01
C ALA A 10 -52.46 24.40 -24.88
N PHE A 11 -52.17 24.98 -23.71
CA PHE A 11 -52.29 26.43 -23.46
C PHE A 11 -50.92 27.01 -23.18
N TYR A 12 -50.58 28.12 -23.84
CA TYR A 12 -49.32 28.83 -23.66
C TYR A 12 -49.57 30.16 -22.93
N ALA A 13 -48.73 30.45 -21.94
CA ALA A 13 -48.57 31.76 -21.34
C ALA A 13 -47.16 32.28 -21.67
N ASP A 14 -47.07 33.49 -22.21
CA ASP A 14 -45.80 34.15 -22.55
C ASP A 14 -45.03 34.67 -21.32
N GLY A 15 -45.68 34.71 -20.16
CA GLY A 15 -45.10 35.20 -18.91
C GLY A 15 -45.06 36.73 -18.79
N GLU A 16 -45.49 37.46 -19.82
CA GLU A 16 -45.59 38.93 -19.84
C GLU A 16 -47.04 39.39 -19.61
N GLN A 17 -48.01 38.64 -20.12
CA GLN A 17 -49.44 38.92 -19.98
C GLN A 17 -50.16 37.76 -19.28
N PRO A 18 -51.15 38.03 -18.40
CA PRO A 18 -51.93 36.99 -17.74
C PRO A 18 -53.01 36.42 -18.68
N ARG A 19 -52.60 35.97 -19.88
CA ARG A 19 -53.48 35.43 -20.91
C ARG A 19 -52.97 34.07 -21.37
N LEU A 20 -53.86 33.07 -21.33
CA LEU A 20 -53.61 31.76 -21.92
C LEU A 20 -54.05 31.76 -23.38
N VAL A 21 -53.13 31.44 -24.27
CA VAL A 21 -53.37 31.28 -25.71
C VAL A 21 -53.48 29.80 -26.03
N PRO A 22 -54.54 29.33 -26.70
CA PRO A 22 -54.63 27.95 -27.15
C PRO A 22 -53.59 27.70 -28.26
N VAL A 23 -52.75 26.69 -28.07
CA VAL A 23 -51.62 26.37 -28.96
C VAL A 23 -51.60 24.91 -29.36
N ASN A 24 -50.95 24.63 -30.48
CA ASN A 24 -50.54 23.29 -30.87
C ASN A 24 -49.03 23.17 -30.70
N LEU A 25 -48.59 22.10 -30.04
CA LEU A 25 -47.19 21.77 -29.90
C LEU A 25 -46.78 20.82 -31.02
N ARG A 26 -45.64 21.13 -31.65
CA ARG A 26 -45.01 20.29 -32.66
C ARG A 26 -43.54 20.09 -32.34
N ARG A 27 -43.01 18.93 -32.69
CA ARG A 27 -41.57 18.68 -32.68
C ARG A 27 -40.94 19.12 -33.99
N ASP A 28 -39.85 19.87 -33.89
CA ASP A 28 -39.01 20.23 -35.02
C ASP A 28 -37.54 20.01 -34.63
N GLY A 29 -36.95 18.88 -35.04
CA GLY A 29 -35.62 18.48 -34.61
C GLY A 29 -35.51 18.30 -33.08
N ASP A 30 -34.73 19.19 -32.44
CA ASP A 30 -34.46 19.23 -30.99
C ASP A 30 -35.17 20.41 -30.27
N GLU A 31 -36.15 21.02 -30.95
CA GLU A 31 -36.95 22.12 -30.41
C GLU A 31 -38.44 21.75 -30.29
N LEU A 32 -39.05 22.19 -29.20
CA LEU A 32 -40.50 22.27 -29.03
C LEU A 32 -40.97 23.56 -29.71
N VAL A 33 -41.73 23.42 -30.79
CA VAL A 33 -42.32 24.58 -31.48
C VAL A 33 -43.74 24.77 -30.97
N ILE A 34 -44.01 25.97 -30.47
CA ILE A 34 -45.30 26.39 -29.94
C ILE A 34 -45.99 27.22 -31.03
N CYS A 35 -47.08 26.70 -31.60
CA CYS A 35 -47.84 27.38 -32.65
C CYS A 35 -49.21 27.82 -32.13
N ASP A 36 -49.66 29.03 -32.48
CA ASP A 36 -51.04 29.45 -32.24
C ASP A 36 -52.00 28.51 -32.96
N ARG A 37 -53.08 28.10 -32.27
CA ARG A 37 -54.03 27.14 -32.82
C ARG A 37 -54.86 27.70 -33.98
N SER A 38 -55.05 29.01 -34.05
CA SER A 38 -55.98 29.66 -34.98
C SER A 38 -55.39 29.89 -36.38
N ASP A 39 -54.13 30.31 -36.45
CA ASP A 39 -53.43 30.66 -37.70
C ASP A 39 -52.13 29.87 -37.93
N ASN A 40 -51.76 29.00 -36.98
CA ASN A 40 -50.55 28.18 -37.00
C ASN A 40 -49.24 29.01 -37.01
N GLN A 41 -49.30 30.27 -36.57
CA GLN A 41 -48.11 31.11 -36.40
C GLN A 41 -47.26 30.57 -35.25
N ILE A 42 -45.93 30.53 -35.45
CA ILE A 42 -44.99 30.15 -34.39
C ILE A 42 -44.93 31.28 -33.36
N LEU A 43 -45.34 31.00 -32.13
CA LEU A 43 -45.30 31.93 -31.01
C LEU A 43 -43.94 31.88 -30.30
N ASP A 44 -43.39 30.67 -30.11
CA ASP A 44 -42.12 30.48 -29.43
C ASP A 44 -41.48 29.13 -29.82
N LYS A 45 -40.18 29.00 -29.54
CA LYS A 45 -39.40 27.79 -29.76
C LYS A 45 -38.52 27.50 -28.56
N TRP A 46 -38.70 26.32 -27.96
CA TRP A 46 -37.99 25.94 -26.75
C TRP A 46 -37.05 24.77 -27.01
N PRO A 47 -35.74 24.92 -26.75
CA PRO A 47 -34.81 23.80 -26.84
C PRO A 47 -35.19 22.70 -25.85
N PHE A 48 -35.34 21.46 -26.30
CA PHE A 48 -35.77 20.36 -25.44
C PHE A 48 -34.86 20.17 -24.22
N GLY A 49 -33.56 20.39 -24.39
CA GLY A 49 -32.56 20.28 -23.32
C GLY A 49 -32.72 21.27 -22.16
N SER A 50 -33.58 22.28 -22.32
CA SER A 50 -33.86 23.34 -21.34
C SER A 50 -35.26 23.27 -20.71
N LEU A 51 -36.07 22.27 -21.07
CA LEU A 51 -37.42 22.12 -20.53
C LEU A 51 -37.42 21.54 -19.11
N LEU A 52 -38.28 22.11 -18.28
CA LEU A 52 -38.68 21.63 -16.97
C LEU A 52 -40.13 21.18 -17.07
N ILE A 53 -40.40 19.90 -16.76
CA ILE A 53 -41.74 19.33 -16.83
C ILE A 53 -42.17 18.93 -15.43
N GLU A 54 -43.25 19.53 -14.96
CA GLU A 54 -43.87 19.24 -13.66
C GLU A 54 -45.29 18.71 -13.87
N GLU A 55 -45.64 17.63 -13.17
CA GLU A 55 -46.98 17.07 -13.18
C GLU A 55 -47.74 17.59 -11.96
N GLN A 56 -48.78 18.38 -12.21
CA GLN A 56 -49.59 19.00 -11.14
C GLN A 56 -50.67 18.04 -10.65
N SER A 57 -51.14 18.26 -9.42
CA SER A 57 -52.28 17.56 -8.84
C SER A 57 -53.51 17.73 -9.74
N ALA A 58 -54.10 16.61 -10.17
CA ALA A 58 -55.15 16.46 -11.20
C ALA A 58 -54.70 16.15 -12.64
N GLY A 59 -53.48 15.63 -12.85
CA GLY A 59 -53.09 15.04 -14.14
C GLY A 59 -52.74 16.06 -15.23
N ARG A 60 -52.52 17.32 -14.86
CA ARG A 60 -52.08 18.37 -15.78
C ARG A 60 -50.55 18.39 -15.85
N LEU A 61 -50.02 18.54 -17.06
CA LEU A 61 -48.60 18.79 -17.26
C LEU A 61 -48.35 20.29 -17.37
N HIS A 62 -47.41 20.78 -16.59
CA HIS A 62 -46.86 22.12 -16.66
C HIS A 62 -45.44 22.04 -17.21
N ILE A 63 -45.17 22.75 -18.29
CA ILE A 63 -43.89 22.73 -19.00
C ILE A 63 -43.36 24.15 -19.02
N ALA A 64 -42.15 24.37 -18.52
CA ALA A 64 -41.49 25.68 -18.51
C ALA A 64 -40.04 25.54 -18.99
N LEU A 65 -39.38 26.67 -19.22
CA LEU A 65 -37.93 26.68 -19.38
C LEU A 65 -37.25 26.68 -18.01
N ARG A 66 -36.07 26.05 -17.91
CA ARG A 66 -35.23 26.06 -16.70
C ARG A 66 -34.66 27.46 -16.40
N ASP A 67 -34.72 28.38 -17.36
CA ASP A 67 -34.28 29.76 -17.20
C ASP A 67 -35.30 30.58 -16.41
N LEU A 68 -34.94 30.95 -15.17
CA LEU A 68 -35.76 31.76 -14.26
C LEU A 68 -36.06 33.18 -14.79
N ALA A 69 -35.36 33.63 -15.84
CA ALA A 69 -35.63 34.92 -16.48
C ALA A 69 -36.85 34.88 -17.42
N ARG A 70 -37.30 33.69 -17.85
CA ARG A 70 -38.51 33.52 -18.68
C ARG A 70 -39.59 32.83 -17.85
N THR A 71 -40.66 33.57 -17.55
CA THR A 71 -41.85 33.07 -16.83
C THR A 71 -42.87 32.38 -17.76
N ALA A 72 -42.52 32.19 -19.03
CA ALA A 72 -43.37 31.53 -20.01
C ALA A 72 -43.55 30.04 -19.67
N TYR A 73 -44.78 29.55 -19.77
CA TYR A 73 -45.12 28.15 -19.49
C TYR A 73 -46.18 27.63 -20.47
N VAL A 74 -46.20 26.32 -20.65
CA VAL A 74 -47.22 25.57 -21.39
C VAL A 74 -47.95 24.63 -20.43
N GLU A 75 -49.28 24.69 -20.42
CA GLU A 75 -50.14 23.80 -19.64
C GLU A 75 -50.90 22.84 -20.57
N ILE A 76 -50.84 21.54 -20.26
CA ILE A 76 -51.60 20.49 -20.93
C ILE A 76 -52.54 19.85 -19.90
N SER A 77 -53.85 20.05 -20.06
CA SER A 77 -54.84 19.63 -19.06
C SER A 77 -55.65 18.38 -19.42
N ASN A 78 -55.45 17.80 -20.61
CA ASN A 78 -56.22 16.65 -21.11
C ASN A 78 -55.38 15.37 -21.10
N ASP A 79 -55.83 14.31 -20.43
CA ASP A 79 -55.14 13.02 -20.32
C ASP A 79 -54.70 12.44 -21.68
N LYS A 80 -55.53 12.58 -22.72
CA LYS A 80 -55.21 12.12 -24.08
C LYS A 80 -54.03 12.90 -24.67
N GLN A 81 -53.96 14.21 -24.40
CA GLN A 81 -52.89 15.10 -24.84
C GLN A 81 -51.62 14.93 -24.01
N VAL A 82 -51.76 14.69 -22.70
CA VAL A 82 -50.67 14.32 -21.80
C VAL A 82 -50.01 13.01 -22.26
N PHE A 83 -50.82 12.01 -22.63
CA PHE A 83 -50.31 10.76 -23.18
C PHE A 83 -49.60 10.96 -24.53
N ALA A 84 -50.20 11.75 -25.44
CA ALA A 84 -49.60 12.10 -26.73
C ALA A 84 -48.24 12.80 -26.56
N PHE A 85 -48.17 13.77 -25.64
CA PHE A 85 -46.94 14.47 -25.29
C PHE A 85 -45.89 13.53 -24.70
N LYS A 86 -46.27 12.69 -23.72
CA LYS A 86 -45.37 11.69 -23.11
C LYS A 86 -44.83 10.71 -24.16
N LYS A 87 -45.63 10.29 -25.15
CA LYS A 87 -45.20 9.43 -26.25
C LYS A 87 -44.17 10.11 -27.17
N LEU A 88 -44.36 11.38 -27.52
CA LEU A 88 -43.36 12.21 -28.22
C LEU A 88 -42.05 12.37 -27.42
N TRP A 89 -42.12 12.25 -26.10
CA TRP A 89 -41.06 12.59 -25.14
C TRP A 89 -40.21 11.40 -24.65
N THR A 90 -40.73 10.17 -24.71
CA THR A 90 -40.13 8.99 -24.02
C THR A 90 -38.72 8.65 -24.53
N ASP A 91 -38.36 9.07 -25.75
CA ASP A 91 -37.14 8.62 -26.45
C ASP A 91 -35.83 9.36 -26.07
N LEU A 92 -35.90 10.46 -25.29
CA LEU A 92 -34.72 11.30 -24.99
C LEU A 92 -34.25 11.21 -23.52
N ARG A 93 -35.14 10.91 -22.58
CA ARG A 93 -34.78 10.82 -21.14
C ARG A 93 -33.86 9.64 -20.84
N THR A 94 -33.97 8.56 -21.60
CA THR A 94 -33.12 7.36 -21.52
C THR A 94 -31.68 7.64 -21.99
N ARG A 95 -31.48 8.37 -23.10
CA ARG A 95 -30.14 8.64 -23.65
C ARG A 95 -29.24 9.55 -22.80
N ARG A 96 -29.80 10.50 -22.03
CA ARG A 96 -28.99 11.44 -21.22
C ARG A 96 -28.60 10.87 -19.85
N GLN A 97 -29.39 9.92 -19.32
CA GLN A 97 -29.16 9.33 -18.00
C GLN A 97 -28.14 8.17 -18.03
N GLU A 98 -28.12 7.37 -19.11
CA GLU A 98 -27.18 6.24 -19.26
C GLU A 98 -25.71 6.69 -19.32
N ASN A 99 -25.40 7.78 -20.04
CA ASN A 99 -24.02 8.26 -20.19
C ASN A 99 -23.42 8.84 -18.89
N GLY A 100 -24.25 9.42 -18.01
CA GLY A 100 -23.78 9.99 -16.74
C GLY A 100 -23.38 8.91 -15.74
N VAL A 101 -24.18 7.84 -15.64
CA VAL A 101 -23.93 6.72 -14.73
C VAL A 101 -22.73 5.89 -15.21
N VAL A 102 -22.65 5.58 -16.51
CA VAL A 102 -21.50 4.85 -17.09
C VAL A 102 -20.20 5.64 -16.92
N ARG A 103 -20.22 6.96 -17.13
CA ARG A 103 -19.06 7.82 -16.91
C ARG A 103 -18.64 7.87 -15.44
N LEU A 104 -19.59 7.93 -14.50
CA LEU A 104 -19.30 7.87 -13.08
C LEU A 104 -18.65 6.54 -12.70
N PHE A 105 -19.21 5.41 -13.13
CA PHE A 105 -18.62 4.09 -12.90
C PHE A 105 -17.21 3.98 -13.46
N PHE A 106 -16.98 4.48 -14.69
CA PHE A 106 -15.65 4.51 -15.29
C PHE A 106 -14.64 5.26 -14.42
N TRP A 107 -14.96 6.48 -13.95
CA TRP A 107 -14.04 7.26 -13.12
C TRP A 107 -13.82 6.63 -11.73
N CYS A 108 -14.86 6.05 -11.13
CA CYS A 108 -14.72 5.31 -9.86
C CYS A 108 -13.81 4.09 -10.04
N SER A 109 -14.01 3.30 -11.09
CA SER A 109 -13.14 2.15 -11.40
C SER A 109 -11.70 2.59 -11.71
N ALA A 110 -11.52 3.66 -12.49
CA ALA A 110 -10.20 4.20 -12.79
C ALA A 110 -9.48 4.69 -11.52
N ALA A 111 -10.19 5.33 -10.59
CA ALA A 111 -9.63 5.75 -9.31
C ALA A 111 -9.19 4.53 -8.47
N ILE A 112 -10.02 3.48 -8.38
CA ILE A 112 -9.67 2.25 -7.68
C ILE A 112 -8.44 1.58 -8.31
N VAL A 113 -8.41 1.45 -9.63
CA VAL A 113 -7.26 0.88 -10.36
C VAL A 113 -5.99 1.71 -10.11
N SER A 114 -6.11 3.03 -10.05
CA SER A 114 -4.98 3.93 -9.77
C SER A 114 -4.45 3.72 -8.35
N VAL A 115 -5.32 3.60 -7.35
CA VAL A 115 -4.92 3.30 -5.97
C VAL A 115 -4.23 1.95 -5.89
N VAL A 116 -4.79 0.90 -6.51
CA VAL A 116 -4.17 -0.43 -6.57
C VAL A 116 -2.81 -0.37 -7.25
N ALA A 117 -2.68 0.36 -8.36
CA ALA A 117 -1.40 0.53 -9.06
C ALA A 117 -0.37 1.25 -8.17
N ILE A 118 -0.76 2.24 -7.38
CA ILE A 118 0.13 2.89 -6.41
C ILE A 118 0.66 1.89 -5.39
N PHE A 119 -0.22 1.07 -4.80
CA PHE A 119 0.20 0.09 -3.79
C PHE A 119 1.03 -1.07 -4.35
N VAL A 120 0.71 -1.55 -5.55
CA VAL A 120 1.34 -2.75 -6.14
C VAL A 120 2.61 -2.41 -6.91
N TRP A 121 2.66 -1.25 -7.58
CA TRP A 121 3.76 -0.89 -8.47
C TRP A 121 4.57 0.29 -7.97
N VAL A 122 3.92 1.39 -7.56
CA VAL A 122 4.66 2.62 -7.23
C VAL A 122 5.39 2.49 -5.91
N LEU A 123 4.68 2.15 -4.83
CA LEU A 123 5.27 2.10 -3.49
C LEU A 123 6.43 1.11 -3.37
N PRO A 124 6.35 -0.15 -3.84
CA PRO A 124 7.46 -1.08 -3.68
C PRO A 124 8.73 -0.65 -4.43
N ASN A 125 8.57 0.05 -5.56
CA ASN A 125 9.70 0.51 -6.38
C ASN A 125 10.25 1.87 -5.92
N ILE A 126 9.47 2.70 -5.24
CA ILE A 126 9.91 4.03 -4.80
C ILE A 126 11.05 3.94 -3.78
N ALA A 127 11.07 2.89 -2.95
CA ALA A 127 12.11 2.69 -1.94
C ALA A 127 13.51 2.57 -2.56
N GLY A 128 13.65 1.92 -3.73
CA GLY A 128 14.93 1.82 -4.44
C GLY A 128 15.49 3.17 -4.90
N ILE A 129 14.62 4.16 -5.11
CA ILE A 129 14.98 5.52 -5.55
C ILE A 129 15.25 6.43 -4.34
N VAL A 130 14.39 6.35 -3.32
CA VAL A 130 14.44 7.24 -2.16
C VAL A 130 15.58 6.87 -1.21
N VAL A 131 15.78 5.58 -0.92
CA VAL A 131 16.76 5.14 0.09
C VAL A 131 18.18 5.64 -0.20
N PRO A 132 18.73 5.54 -1.43
CA PRO A 132 20.06 6.09 -1.73
C PRO A 132 20.23 7.59 -1.42
N LEU A 133 19.14 8.37 -1.45
CA LEU A 133 19.17 9.80 -1.15
C LEU A 133 19.15 10.11 0.35
N ILE A 134 18.73 9.15 1.19
CA ILE A 134 18.66 9.33 2.64
C ILE A 134 20.09 9.24 3.22
N PRO A 135 20.60 10.32 3.83
CA PRO A 135 21.90 10.30 4.49
C PRO A 135 21.96 9.25 5.61
N TYR A 136 23.10 8.58 5.74
CA TYR A 136 23.26 7.48 6.68
C TYR A 136 23.00 7.87 8.15
N HIS A 137 23.38 9.07 8.57
CA HIS A 137 23.13 9.56 9.94
C HIS A 137 21.63 9.69 10.28
N ILE A 138 20.76 9.92 9.29
CA ILE A 138 19.31 9.95 9.48
C ILE A 138 18.82 8.51 9.69
N GLU A 139 19.32 7.59 8.86
CA GLU A 139 19.02 6.17 8.97
C GLU A 139 19.39 5.60 10.35
N GLN A 140 20.54 5.99 10.91
CA GLN A 140 20.96 5.63 12.26
C GLN A 140 19.97 6.09 13.33
N ARG A 141 19.45 7.32 13.23
CA ARG A 141 18.43 7.84 14.17
C ARG A 141 17.13 7.05 14.06
N ILE A 142 16.73 6.71 12.84
CA ILE A 142 15.55 5.85 12.61
C ILE A 142 15.78 4.49 13.27
N GLY A 143 16.95 3.88 13.05
CA GLY A 143 17.34 2.60 13.67
C GLY A 143 17.26 2.60 15.20
N ILE A 144 17.78 3.64 15.85
CA ILE A 144 17.71 3.80 17.31
C ILE A 144 16.25 3.86 17.80
N ASN A 145 15.40 4.62 17.10
CA ASN A 145 13.99 4.76 17.48
C ASN A 145 13.19 3.48 17.24
N VAL A 146 13.49 2.77 16.14
CA VAL A 146 12.89 1.46 15.84
C VAL A 146 13.29 0.43 16.89
N GLU A 147 14.58 0.34 17.22
CA GLU A 147 15.08 -0.56 18.26
C GLU A 147 14.39 -0.27 19.60
N LYS A 148 14.30 1.02 19.97
CA LYS A 148 13.61 1.43 21.20
C LYS A 148 12.15 0.99 21.18
N ALA A 149 11.40 1.29 20.12
CA ALA A 149 10.00 0.92 20.00
C ALA A 149 9.77 -0.61 20.05
N LEU A 150 10.72 -1.38 19.50
CA LEU A 150 10.71 -2.83 19.56
C LEU A 150 10.93 -3.34 20.99
N PHE A 151 11.91 -2.80 21.71
CA PHE A 151 12.12 -3.18 23.11
C PHE A 151 10.98 -2.72 24.00
N ASP A 152 10.45 -1.51 23.81
CA ASP A 152 9.25 -1.03 24.52
C ASP A 152 8.04 -1.96 24.25
N TRP A 153 7.96 -2.61 23.09
CA TRP A 153 6.89 -3.57 22.78
C TRP A 153 7.08 -4.93 23.48
N PHE A 154 8.32 -5.41 23.59
CA PHE A 154 8.62 -6.65 24.30
C PHE A 154 8.64 -6.47 25.82
N ASP A 155 8.87 -5.24 26.30
CA ASP A 155 8.93 -4.90 27.72
C ASP A 155 7.57 -5.05 28.37
N ARG A 156 7.29 -6.27 28.82
CA ARG A 156 6.18 -6.60 29.70
C ARG A 156 6.73 -6.81 31.11
N ALA A 157 7.03 -5.70 31.78
CA ALA A 157 7.38 -5.59 33.20
C ALA A 157 8.73 -6.22 33.62
N ASP A 158 9.62 -5.36 34.14
CA ASP A 158 10.71 -5.62 35.10
C ASP A 158 11.81 -6.64 34.74
N ILE A 159 11.90 -7.10 33.49
CA ILE A 159 13.00 -7.94 33.01
C ILE A 159 13.86 -7.13 32.05
N GLU A 160 15.15 -6.99 32.35
CA GLU A 160 16.10 -6.44 31.39
C GLU A 160 16.16 -7.34 30.15
N ILE A 161 15.54 -6.86 29.06
CA ILE A 161 15.43 -7.61 27.81
C ILE A 161 16.77 -7.68 27.08
N ARG A 162 17.61 -6.64 27.20
CA ARG A 162 18.94 -6.61 26.57
C ARG A 162 19.90 -7.47 27.38
N CYS A 163 20.64 -8.32 26.67
CA CYS A 163 21.70 -9.14 27.24
C CYS A 163 23.05 -8.49 26.96
N SER A 164 23.81 -8.14 28.00
CA SER A 164 25.05 -7.38 27.82
C SER A 164 26.13 -7.67 28.86
N ASN A 165 26.17 -8.88 29.44
CA ASN A 165 27.26 -9.19 30.36
C ASN A 165 28.63 -9.06 29.65
N ILE A 166 29.64 -8.64 30.41
CA ILE A 166 30.92 -8.16 29.85
C ILE A 166 31.61 -9.24 29.02
N ALA A 167 31.67 -10.47 29.53
CA ALA A 167 32.37 -11.58 28.88
C ALA A 167 31.67 -12.01 27.59
N GLY A 168 30.34 -12.15 27.61
CA GLY A 168 29.56 -12.52 26.43
C GLY A 168 29.58 -11.42 25.37
N GLN A 169 29.44 -10.15 25.76
CA GLN A 169 29.52 -9.03 24.83
C GLN A 169 30.92 -8.91 24.20
N SER A 170 31.99 -9.18 24.96
CA SER A 170 33.35 -9.21 24.42
C SER A 170 33.52 -10.29 23.35
N ALA A 171 33.02 -11.50 23.60
CA ALA A 171 33.02 -12.59 22.62
C ALA A 171 32.19 -12.25 21.37
N LEU A 172 31.02 -11.62 21.53
CA LEU A 172 30.20 -11.15 20.42
C LEU A 172 30.92 -10.09 19.57
N ASN A 173 31.52 -9.11 20.24
CA ASN A 173 32.29 -8.05 19.58
C ASN A 173 33.51 -8.62 18.84
N LYS A 174 34.16 -9.66 19.36
CA LYS A 174 35.25 -10.36 18.70
C LYS A 174 34.80 -11.00 17.39
N LEU A 175 33.65 -11.69 17.38
CA LEU A 175 33.09 -12.27 16.16
C LEU A 175 32.78 -11.19 15.11
N ALA A 176 32.08 -10.13 15.50
CA ALA A 176 31.78 -9.01 14.60
C ALA A 176 33.07 -8.33 14.09
N GLY A 177 34.05 -8.11 14.96
CA GLY A 177 35.33 -7.49 14.64
C GLY A 177 36.20 -8.27 13.66
N ILE A 178 36.02 -9.60 13.54
CA ILE A 178 36.67 -10.40 12.50
C ILE A 178 36.08 -10.06 11.11
N MET A 179 34.77 -9.84 11.02
CA MET A 179 34.05 -9.64 9.75
C MET A 179 34.04 -8.19 9.28
N VAL A 180 33.88 -7.24 10.19
CA VAL A 180 33.70 -5.81 9.89
C VAL A 180 34.74 -5.24 8.91
N PRO A 181 36.05 -5.52 9.03
CA PRO A 181 37.05 -5.03 8.06
C PRO A 181 36.82 -5.48 6.61
N HIS A 182 36.08 -6.57 6.42
CA HIS A 182 35.78 -7.16 5.11
C HIS A 182 34.32 -6.95 4.68
N ALA A 183 33.50 -6.33 5.52
CA ALA A 183 32.05 -6.20 5.31
C ALA A 183 31.68 -5.01 4.40
N ASN A 184 32.58 -4.04 4.17
CA ASN A 184 32.27 -2.88 3.31
C ASN A 184 30.95 -2.18 3.72
N LEU A 185 30.76 -2.00 5.03
CA LEU A 185 29.62 -1.30 5.61
C LEU A 185 29.94 0.19 5.74
N LEU A 186 28.89 1.02 5.75
CA LEU A 186 29.03 2.47 5.90
C LEU A 186 29.51 2.90 7.30
N ASP A 187 29.27 2.07 8.31
CA ASP A 187 29.70 2.27 9.70
C ASP A 187 29.77 0.93 10.44
N LEU A 188 30.31 0.94 11.67
CA LEU A 188 30.41 -0.22 12.54
C LEU A 188 29.01 -0.71 12.94
N PRO A 189 28.68 -1.99 12.70
CA PRO A 189 27.39 -2.52 13.08
C PRO A 189 27.28 -2.71 14.59
N ALA A 190 26.15 -2.33 15.16
CA ALA A 190 25.82 -2.54 16.56
C ALA A 190 25.03 -3.84 16.72
N VAL A 191 25.67 -4.89 17.26
CA VAL A 191 25.03 -6.19 17.49
C VAL A 191 24.56 -6.29 18.93
N THR A 192 23.26 -6.54 19.14
CA THR A 192 22.63 -6.65 20.46
C THR A 192 21.92 -7.99 20.60
N VAL A 193 22.11 -8.67 21.72
CA VAL A 193 21.36 -9.89 22.06
C VAL A 193 20.22 -9.55 23.01
N PHE A 194 19.07 -10.21 22.87
CA PHE A 194 17.92 -9.96 23.74
C PHE A 194 17.10 -11.20 24.10
N ARG A 195 16.49 -11.20 25.30
CA ARG A 195 15.70 -12.31 25.86
C ARG A 195 14.21 -12.24 25.49
N ALA A 196 13.88 -12.24 24.21
CA ALA A 196 12.49 -12.38 23.80
C ALA A 196 12.33 -13.09 22.45
N GLY A 197 11.21 -13.80 22.31
CA GLY A 197 10.82 -14.43 21.05
C GLY A 197 11.55 -15.74 20.72
N PRO A 198 11.14 -16.37 19.60
CA PRO A 198 11.78 -17.58 19.08
C PRO A 198 13.16 -17.29 18.46
N PRO A 199 13.93 -18.32 18.06
CA PRO A 199 15.19 -18.13 17.33
C PRO A 199 14.99 -17.22 16.11
N ASN A 200 15.63 -16.05 16.13
CA ASN A 200 15.65 -15.10 15.02
C ASN A 200 16.86 -14.14 15.13
N ALA A 201 17.18 -13.49 14.02
CA ALA A 201 18.04 -12.31 13.96
C ALA A 201 17.45 -11.32 12.94
N PHE A 202 17.71 -10.02 13.12
CA PHE A 202 17.21 -9.02 12.18
C PHE A 202 18.07 -7.75 12.16
N ALA A 203 18.35 -7.30 10.94
CA ALA A 203 18.93 -5.99 10.66
C ALA A 203 17.89 -4.86 10.77
N LEU A 204 18.23 -3.82 11.52
CA LEU A 204 17.50 -2.56 11.58
C LEU A 204 18.24 -1.48 10.77
N PRO A 205 17.55 -0.37 10.42
CA PRO A 205 18.19 0.74 9.70
C PRO A 205 19.42 1.26 10.45
N GLY A 206 20.44 1.70 9.70
CA GLY A 206 21.61 2.37 10.27
C GLY A 206 22.57 1.41 10.98
N GLY A 207 22.61 0.15 10.56
CA GLY A 207 23.64 -0.80 10.95
C GLY A 207 23.43 -1.46 12.31
N ARG A 208 22.19 -1.67 12.75
CA ARG A 208 21.95 -2.41 14.01
C ARG A 208 21.49 -3.83 13.68
N VAL A 209 21.99 -4.81 14.43
CA VAL A 209 21.55 -6.21 14.32
C VAL A 209 21.06 -6.64 15.69
N LEU A 210 19.82 -7.13 15.77
CA LEU A 210 19.31 -7.76 16.98
C LEU A 210 19.30 -9.27 16.80
N VAL A 211 19.75 -10.00 17.82
CA VAL A 211 19.79 -11.47 17.85
C VAL A 211 19.01 -11.94 19.07
N THR A 212 18.08 -12.87 18.89
CA THR A 212 17.37 -13.45 20.03
C THR A 212 18.28 -14.40 20.80
N ALA A 213 18.16 -14.43 22.13
CA ALA A 213 18.90 -15.37 22.97
C ALA A 213 18.60 -16.84 22.61
N SER A 214 17.41 -17.11 22.08
CA SER A 214 17.00 -18.42 21.57
C SER A 214 17.74 -18.83 20.28
N THR A 215 18.22 -17.87 19.46
CA THR A 215 19.16 -18.17 18.37
C THR A 215 20.46 -18.71 18.92
N LEU A 216 21.03 -18.04 19.93
CA LEU A 216 22.25 -18.50 20.58
C LEU A 216 22.07 -19.89 21.19
N SER A 217 20.92 -20.19 21.81
CA SER A 217 20.68 -21.52 22.38
C SER A 217 20.58 -22.63 21.34
N THR A 218 20.11 -22.32 20.13
CA THR A 218 19.89 -23.26 19.02
C THR A 218 21.18 -23.65 18.28
N ILE A 219 22.12 -22.72 18.14
CA ILE A 219 23.37 -22.97 17.43
C ILE A 219 24.41 -23.67 18.31
N GLU A 220 25.19 -24.56 17.69
CA GLU A 220 26.18 -25.41 18.39
C GLU A 220 27.60 -24.79 18.39
N ALA A 221 27.90 -23.93 17.42
CA ALA A 221 29.23 -23.40 17.18
C ALA A 221 29.21 -21.89 16.87
N PRO A 222 30.25 -21.12 17.25
CA PRO A 222 30.31 -19.68 17.02
C PRO A 222 30.36 -19.30 15.53
N GLU A 223 30.88 -20.18 14.67
CA GLU A 223 30.90 -19.99 13.22
C GLU A 223 29.48 -19.93 12.64
N ALA A 224 28.51 -20.61 13.25
CA ALA A 224 27.10 -20.49 12.85
C ALA A 224 26.55 -19.10 13.14
N LEU A 225 26.91 -18.50 14.29
CA LEU A 225 26.53 -17.11 14.58
C LEU A 225 27.17 -16.14 13.58
N MET A 226 28.44 -16.36 13.20
CA MET A 226 29.08 -15.55 12.17
C MET A 226 28.34 -15.64 10.84
N GLY A 227 27.87 -16.83 10.47
CA GLY A 227 27.05 -17.02 9.28
C GLY A 227 25.76 -16.20 9.32
N ILE A 228 25.03 -16.26 10.45
CA ILE A 228 23.81 -15.47 10.67
C ILE A 228 24.11 -13.96 10.61
N LEU A 229 25.16 -13.50 11.31
CA LEU A 229 25.55 -12.09 11.29
C LEU A 229 26.01 -11.62 9.92
N ALA A 230 26.72 -12.45 9.15
CA ALA A 230 27.12 -12.14 7.78
C ALA A 230 25.91 -11.94 6.86
N HIS A 231 24.86 -12.75 7.03
CA HIS A 231 23.57 -12.57 6.36
C HIS A 231 22.92 -11.24 6.74
N GLU A 232 22.82 -10.93 8.03
CA GLU A 232 22.26 -9.65 8.50
C GLU A 232 23.08 -8.43 8.04
N PHE A 233 24.40 -8.56 7.96
CA PHE A 233 25.25 -7.52 7.39
C PHE A 233 24.98 -7.31 5.90
N GLY A 234 24.57 -8.34 5.17
CA GLY A 234 24.09 -8.21 3.79
C GLY A 234 22.85 -7.32 3.69
N HIS A 235 21.88 -7.51 4.58
CA HIS A 235 20.70 -6.62 4.65
C HIS A 235 21.06 -5.18 5.03
N ILE A 236 22.06 -4.98 5.90
CA ILE A 236 22.60 -3.64 6.21
C ILE A 236 23.27 -3.03 4.98
N HIS A 237 24.14 -3.79 4.30
CA HIS A 237 24.85 -3.35 3.11
C HIS A 237 23.86 -2.91 2.01
N ASN A 238 22.81 -3.71 1.80
CA ASN A 238 21.75 -3.43 0.83
C ASN A 238 20.75 -2.37 1.32
N ARG A 239 20.79 -1.98 2.60
CA ARG A 239 19.83 -1.06 3.25
C ARG A 239 18.38 -1.55 3.14
N ASP A 240 18.17 -2.86 3.23
CA ASP A 240 16.86 -3.49 3.04
C ASP A 240 15.86 -3.09 4.13
N SER A 241 16.33 -2.99 5.37
CA SER A 241 15.51 -2.51 6.49
C SER A 241 15.05 -1.07 6.28
N MET A 242 15.89 -0.20 5.70
CA MET A 242 15.50 1.17 5.37
C MET A 242 14.52 1.23 4.20
N ARG A 243 14.69 0.38 3.17
CA ARG A 243 13.69 0.23 2.09
C ARG A 243 12.33 -0.17 2.65
N HIS A 244 12.32 -1.08 3.61
CA HIS A 244 11.10 -1.48 4.29
C HIS A 244 10.46 -0.33 5.08
N VAL A 245 11.24 0.45 5.84
CA VAL A 245 10.73 1.66 6.53
C VAL A 245 10.07 2.63 5.55
N VAL A 246 10.72 2.91 4.41
CA VAL A 246 10.16 3.79 3.37
C VAL A 246 8.85 3.23 2.82
N ASN A 247 8.78 1.92 2.58
CA ASN A 247 7.55 1.28 2.10
C ASN A 247 6.39 1.42 3.11
N VAL A 248 6.64 1.16 4.39
CA VAL A 248 5.62 1.30 5.45
C VAL A 248 5.18 2.75 5.60
N ALA A 249 6.13 3.70 5.61
CA ALA A 249 5.83 5.12 5.68
C ALA A 249 5.02 5.60 4.46
N GLY A 250 5.35 5.12 3.26
CA GLY A 250 4.61 5.42 2.03
C GLY A 250 3.17 4.89 2.06
N VAL A 251 2.97 3.66 2.55
CA VAL A 251 1.63 3.10 2.77
C VAL A 251 0.83 3.96 3.75
N GLY A 252 1.44 4.31 4.89
CA GLY A 252 0.80 5.17 5.89
C GLY A 252 0.39 6.52 5.32
N PHE A 253 1.27 7.15 4.52
CA PHE A 253 0.97 8.41 3.85
C PHE A 253 -0.22 8.31 2.90
N VAL A 254 -0.30 7.26 2.07
CA VAL A 254 -1.44 7.07 1.14
C VAL A 254 -2.75 6.88 1.90
N ILE A 255 -2.75 6.11 2.99
CA ILE A 255 -3.95 5.89 3.82
C ILE A 255 -4.39 7.22 4.46
N SER A 256 -3.47 7.97 5.06
CA SER A 256 -3.74 9.30 5.61
C SER A 256 -4.33 10.26 4.58
N PHE A 257 -3.78 10.26 3.36
CA PHE A 257 -4.28 11.08 2.25
C PHE A 257 -5.71 10.72 1.85
N LEU A 258 -6.05 9.42 1.80
CA LEU A 258 -7.39 8.96 1.43
C LEU A 258 -8.46 9.27 2.49
N ILE A 259 -8.10 9.17 3.77
CA ILE A 259 -9.03 9.41 4.90
C ILE A 259 -9.10 10.92 5.25
N GLY A 260 -8.15 11.72 4.77
CA GLY A 260 -8.03 13.14 5.12
C GLY A 260 -7.51 13.36 6.54
N ASP A 261 -6.87 12.35 7.13
CA ASP A 261 -6.35 12.38 8.49
C ASP A 261 -4.82 12.25 8.50
N PHE A 262 -4.17 13.38 8.76
CA PHE A 262 -2.73 13.49 8.96
C PHE A 262 -2.35 13.60 10.43
N SER A 263 -3.28 13.32 11.36
CA SER A 263 -2.94 13.17 12.77
C SER A 263 -1.98 11.98 12.86
N GLY A 264 -0.69 12.30 13.08
CA GLY A 264 0.41 11.39 12.83
C GLY A 264 0.22 10.09 13.60
N VAL A 265 -0.18 9.03 12.89
CA VAL A 265 -0.10 7.67 13.40
C VAL A 265 1.35 7.48 13.85
N SER A 266 1.56 7.07 15.09
CA SER A 266 2.90 6.86 15.65
C SER A 266 3.60 5.74 14.86
N LEU A 267 4.29 6.14 13.78
CA LEU A 267 4.95 5.25 12.84
C LEU A 267 5.99 4.40 13.55
N THR A 268 6.64 4.90 14.60
CA THR A 268 7.70 4.19 15.33
C THR A 268 7.22 2.87 15.95
N GLY A 269 6.04 2.86 16.58
CA GLY A 269 5.48 1.63 17.18
C GLY A 269 5.01 0.60 16.15
N ILE A 270 4.50 1.08 15.00
CA ILE A 270 4.11 0.22 13.87
C ILE A 270 5.36 -0.36 13.21
N LEU A 271 6.37 0.46 12.95
CA LEU A 271 7.62 0.07 12.30
C LEU A 271 8.36 -1.02 13.09
N GLY A 272 8.42 -0.93 14.42
CA GLY A 272 9.06 -1.97 15.24
C GLY A 272 8.40 -3.35 15.07
N LYS A 273 7.07 -3.40 15.02
CA LYS A 273 6.31 -4.66 14.81
C LYS A 273 6.41 -5.17 13.37
N GLU A 274 6.25 -4.28 12.40
CA GLU A 274 6.27 -4.62 10.98
C GLU A 274 7.66 -5.12 10.55
N ILE A 275 8.74 -4.55 11.08
CA ILE A 275 10.11 -5.01 10.80
C ILE A 275 10.33 -6.44 11.29
N VAL A 276 9.80 -6.80 12.45
CA VAL A 276 9.91 -8.18 12.99
C VAL A 276 9.00 -9.15 12.24
N GLY A 277 7.82 -8.70 11.81
CA GLY A 277 6.77 -9.54 11.25
C GLY A 277 6.84 -9.75 9.73
N ARG A 278 7.56 -8.90 8.98
CA ARG A 278 7.51 -8.91 7.52
C ARG A 278 8.64 -9.69 6.88
N SER A 279 8.27 -10.51 5.89
CA SER A 279 9.21 -11.23 5.04
C SER A 279 9.94 -10.31 4.06
N TYR A 280 11.24 -10.49 3.94
CA TYR A 280 12.01 -9.99 2.80
C TYR A 280 11.62 -10.71 1.51
N ALA A 281 11.75 -10.00 0.38
CA ALA A 281 11.54 -10.61 -0.93
C ALA A 281 12.66 -11.59 -1.27
N ARG A 282 12.35 -12.58 -2.12
CA ARG A 282 13.30 -13.66 -2.49
C ARG A 282 14.62 -13.14 -3.05
N ASN A 283 14.60 -12.05 -3.80
CA ASN A 283 15.81 -11.43 -4.33
C ASN A 283 16.67 -10.80 -3.22
N GLN A 284 16.06 -10.15 -2.23
CA GLN A 284 16.78 -9.57 -1.09
C GLN A 284 17.46 -10.66 -0.26
N GLU A 285 16.77 -11.78 -0.01
CA GLU A 285 17.37 -12.93 0.67
C GLU A 285 18.54 -13.52 -0.11
N ARG A 286 18.41 -13.63 -1.43
CA ARG A 286 19.48 -14.12 -2.29
C ARG A 286 20.70 -13.20 -2.29
N GLU A 287 20.48 -11.89 -2.39
CA GLU A 287 21.56 -10.88 -2.33
C GLU A 287 22.27 -10.92 -0.98
N ALA A 288 21.53 -11.10 0.12
CA ALA A 288 22.08 -11.25 1.47
C ALA A 288 22.87 -12.57 1.63
N ASP A 289 22.37 -13.69 1.11
CA ASP A 289 23.08 -14.97 1.09
C ASP A 289 24.40 -14.87 0.27
N GLU A 290 24.35 -14.29 -0.93
CA GLU A 290 25.52 -14.09 -1.79
C GLU A 290 26.58 -13.19 -1.12
N TYR A 291 26.14 -12.11 -0.48
CA TYR A 291 26.99 -11.25 0.33
C TYR A 291 27.61 -12.01 1.50
N ALA A 292 26.81 -12.79 2.24
CA ALA A 292 27.28 -13.57 3.38
C ALA A 292 28.36 -14.59 2.97
N LEU A 293 28.17 -15.28 1.85
CA LEU A 293 29.17 -16.20 1.31
C LEU A 293 30.48 -15.51 0.99
N ASN A 294 30.43 -14.33 0.37
CA ASN A 294 31.63 -13.55 0.06
C ASN A 294 32.35 -13.13 1.34
N LEU A 295 31.62 -12.57 2.30
CA LEU A 295 32.16 -12.10 3.57
C LEU A 295 32.80 -13.24 4.37
N LEU A 296 32.10 -14.37 4.52
CA LEU A 296 32.61 -15.56 5.21
C LEU A 296 33.84 -16.14 4.52
N GLY A 297 33.85 -16.16 3.18
CA GLY A 297 35.01 -16.56 2.38
C GLY A 297 36.25 -15.70 2.67
N ASN A 298 36.08 -14.37 2.76
CA ASN A 298 37.17 -13.43 3.05
C ASN A 298 37.77 -13.63 4.46
N VAL A 299 36.98 -14.14 5.41
CA VAL A 299 37.45 -14.42 6.79
C VAL A 299 37.76 -15.90 7.04
N GLN A 300 37.70 -16.74 5.99
CA GLN A 300 37.97 -18.18 6.02
C GLN A 300 37.04 -18.97 6.96
N ILE A 301 35.76 -18.63 6.97
CA ILE A 301 34.71 -19.31 7.73
C ILE A 301 33.80 -20.08 6.78
N SER A 302 33.44 -21.31 7.15
CA SER A 302 32.51 -22.13 6.38
C SER A 302 31.08 -21.59 6.53
N PRO A 303 30.30 -21.47 5.43
CA PRO A 303 28.89 -21.12 5.49
C PRO A 303 27.99 -22.28 5.98
N SER A 304 28.56 -23.44 6.33
CA SER A 304 27.82 -24.61 6.79
C SER A 304 26.98 -24.34 8.03
N GLY A 305 27.43 -23.44 8.91
CA GLY A 305 26.67 -23.04 10.09
C GLY A 305 25.38 -22.29 9.73
N LEU A 306 25.45 -21.39 8.74
CA LEU A 306 24.26 -20.68 8.21
C LEU A 306 23.33 -21.65 7.48
N ALA A 307 23.89 -22.54 6.65
CA ALA A 307 23.12 -23.55 5.92
C ALA A 307 22.35 -24.48 6.89
N LYS A 308 23.03 -24.97 7.94
CA LYS A 308 22.42 -25.81 8.97
C LYS A 308 21.35 -25.05 9.75
N TYR A 309 21.61 -23.82 10.17
CA TYR A 309 20.62 -23.01 10.87
C TYR A 309 19.36 -22.80 10.03
N LEU A 310 19.51 -22.48 8.74
CA LEU A 310 18.36 -22.30 7.84
C LEU A 310 17.55 -23.59 7.65
N ASP A 311 18.24 -24.73 7.52
CA ASP A 311 17.63 -26.06 7.38
C ASP A 311 16.90 -26.50 8.67
N ASP A 312 17.56 -26.34 9.82
CA ASP A 312 17.01 -26.68 11.14
C ASP A 312 15.71 -25.91 11.40
N VAL A 313 15.65 -24.63 10.99
CA VAL A 313 14.42 -23.86 11.21
C VAL A 313 13.35 -24.10 10.14
N ALA A 314 13.73 -24.39 8.89
CA ALA A 314 12.80 -24.85 7.88
C ALA A 314 12.06 -26.13 8.30
N ALA A 315 12.77 -27.05 8.95
CA ALA A 315 12.23 -28.33 9.40
C ALA A 315 11.33 -28.22 10.65
N ASN A 316 11.68 -27.34 11.59
CA ASN A 316 11.04 -27.31 12.92
C ASN A 316 9.84 -26.36 13.02
N THR A 317 9.53 -25.59 11.97
CA THR A 317 8.57 -24.50 12.07
C THR A 317 7.61 -24.54 10.91
N GLY A 318 6.35 -24.90 11.18
CA GLY A 318 5.25 -24.89 10.21
C GLY A 318 4.87 -23.49 9.75
N GLY A 319 5.82 -22.75 9.16
CA GLY A 319 5.66 -21.42 8.57
C GLY A 319 5.69 -20.23 9.53
N GLY A 320 5.69 -20.42 10.86
CA GLY A 320 5.45 -19.33 11.82
C GLY A 320 6.67 -18.68 12.49
N MET A 321 7.87 -19.26 12.37
CA MET A 321 9.03 -18.83 13.17
C MET A 321 10.07 -18.03 12.37
N PHE A 322 10.05 -18.12 11.03
CA PHE A 322 10.93 -17.41 10.08
C PHE A 322 10.12 -16.51 9.14
N SER A 323 9.09 -15.86 9.69
CA SER A 323 8.25 -14.93 8.95
C SER A 323 9.05 -13.77 8.33
N SER A 324 10.23 -13.43 8.87
CA SER A 324 11.09 -12.38 8.31
C SER A 324 12.00 -12.86 7.17
N HIS A 325 12.56 -14.08 7.26
CA HIS A 325 13.49 -14.65 6.27
C HIS A 325 13.01 -16.03 5.79
N PRO A 326 12.18 -16.12 4.74
CA PRO A 326 11.66 -17.41 4.29
C PRO A 326 12.78 -18.40 3.91
N ALA A 327 12.85 -19.51 4.65
CA ALA A 327 13.77 -20.61 4.38
C ALA A 327 13.26 -21.45 3.20
N THR A 328 13.72 -21.13 2.00
CA THR A 328 13.35 -21.89 0.79
C THR A 328 14.36 -23.01 0.54
N ALA A 329 13.90 -24.13 -0.03
CA ALA A 329 14.77 -25.23 -0.42
C ALA A 329 15.90 -24.79 -1.39
N GLU A 330 15.62 -23.79 -2.23
CA GLU A 330 16.62 -23.18 -3.13
C GLU A 330 17.78 -22.56 -2.34
N ARG A 331 17.48 -21.76 -1.31
CA ARG A 331 18.49 -21.11 -0.46
C ARG A 331 19.31 -22.11 0.35
N VAL A 332 18.64 -23.10 0.95
CA VAL A 332 19.32 -24.18 1.69
C VAL A 332 20.29 -24.91 0.76
N ALA A 333 19.83 -25.31 -0.43
CA ALA A 333 20.69 -25.98 -1.41
C ALA A 333 21.86 -25.09 -1.88
N PHE A 334 21.62 -23.79 -2.09
CA PHE A 334 22.65 -22.83 -2.47
C PHE A 334 23.77 -22.74 -1.41
N LEU A 335 23.40 -22.56 -0.14
CA LEU A 335 24.36 -22.46 0.97
C LEU A 335 25.07 -23.80 1.25
N GLN A 336 24.38 -24.93 1.11
CA GLN A 336 24.99 -26.26 1.24
C GLN A 336 26.01 -26.52 0.12
N ALA A 337 25.70 -26.15 -1.14
CA ALA A 337 26.63 -26.29 -2.24
C ALA A 337 27.89 -25.41 -2.06
N ALA A 338 27.72 -24.20 -1.52
CA ALA A 338 28.86 -23.34 -1.16
C ALA A 338 29.69 -23.93 -0.01
N SER A 339 29.03 -24.54 0.99
CA SER A 339 29.68 -25.19 2.14
C SER A 339 30.59 -26.33 1.73
N GLN A 340 30.18 -27.15 0.75
CA GLN A 340 30.99 -28.26 0.23
C GLN A 340 32.29 -27.79 -0.46
N LYS A 341 32.30 -26.58 -1.00
CA LYS A 341 33.47 -25.96 -1.65
C LYS A 341 34.34 -25.18 -0.67
N SER A 342 33.84 -24.91 0.54
CA SER A 342 34.56 -24.11 1.53
C SER A 342 35.66 -24.94 2.19
N THR A 343 36.85 -24.33 2.33
CA THR A 343 37.96 -24.86 3.11
C THR A 343 38.09 -24.17 4.48
N GLY A 344 37.12 -23.34 4.85
CA GLY A 344 37.16 -22.54 6.07
C GLY A 344 37.04 -23.42 7.32
N ASN A 345 38.10 -23.47 8.14
CA ASN A 345 38.17 -24.23 9.38
C ASN A 345 38.66 -23.39 10.57
N ARG A 346 38.61 -22.06 10.43
CA ARG A 346 39.13 -21.13 11.42
C ARG A 346 38.28 -21.20 12.69
N LYS A 347 38.89 -21.64 13.80
CA LYS A 347 38.29 -21.52 15.14
C LYS A 347 38.30 -20.05 15.57
N VAL A 348 37.14 -19.48 15.84
CA VAL A 348 36.99 -18.03 16.07
C VAL A 348 36.88 -17.62 17.53
N LEU A 349 36.37 -18.50 18.39
CA LEU A 349 36.32 -18.34 19.84
C LEU A 349 36.96 -19.52 20.56
N THR A 350 37.50 -19.28 21.76
CA THR A 350 37.80 -20.36 22.71
C THR A 350 36.51 -20.93 23.29
N ASP A 351 36.61 -22.09 23.94
CA ASP A 351 35.42 -22.73 24.54
C ASP A 351 34.86 -21.86 25.68
N ASP A 352 35.72 -21.20 26.46
CA ASP A 352 35.32 -20.25 27.51
C ASP A 352 34.63 -19.00 26.94
N GLU A 353 35.16 -18.43 25.84
CA GLU A 353 34.53 -17.31 25.14
C GLU A 353 33.17 -17.70 24.57
N TRP A 354 33.06 -18.93 24.03
CA TRP A 354 31.79 -19.45 23.52
C TRP A 354 30.76 -19.65 24.63
N GLN A 355 31.17 -20.23 25.76
CA GLN A 355 30.29 -20.37 26.92
C GLN A 355 29.90 -19.01 27.51
N ALA A 356 30.82 -18.04 27.55
CA ALA A 356 30.50 -16.68 27.96
C ALA A 356 29.44 -16.05 27.05
N LEU A 357 29.55 -16.23 25.73
CA LEU A 357 28.56 -15.76 24.77
C LEU A 357 27.20 -16.46 24.91
N LYS A 358 27.18 -17.79 25.09
CA LYS A 358 25.93 -18.53 25.36
C LYS A 358 25.25 -18.06 26.64
N ASN A 359 26.04 -17.61 27.61
CA ASN A 359 25.58 -17.04 28.87
C ASN A 359 25.45 -15.51 28.86
N ILE A 360 25.48 -14.82 27.71
CA ILE A 360 25.50 -13.34 27.65
C ILE A 360 24.36 -12.64 28.39
N CYS A 361 23.26 -13.37 28.56
CA CYS A 361 22.08 -12.88 29.24
C CYS A 361 22.12 -13.13 30.76
N ASN A 362 22.96 -14.05 31.25
CA ASN A 362 23.02 -14.45 32.65
C ASN A 362 23.83 -13.52 33.54
#